data_AF-A0A7Z0BA78-F1
#
_entry.id   AF-A0A7Z0BA78-F1
#
_cell.length_a   1.000
_cell.length_b   1.000
_cell.length_c   1.000
_cell.angle_alpha   90.00
_cell.angle_beta   90.00
_cell.angle_gamma   90.00
#
_symmetry.space_group_name_H-M   'P 1'
#
loop_
_entity.id
_entity.type
_entity.pdbx_description
1 polymer ?
#
loop_
_entity_poly.entity_id
_entity_poly.type
_entity_poly.pdbx_seq_one_letter_code
_entity_poly.pdbx_strand_id
1 'polypeptide(L)'
;MEHRAGKRRAVGHHKPLQQISGMAGQELPRRNLEKQDEERRTAGRYRLQEAADALEQHTGTSAKDWVVKLEQAVLNDHLLVYRRGEQARYRPKTVRAYSDEAYWDDLNMWLKTNEPRVKFQFAEPATTATSSQPVAAPGTANGPASALSTGHVNWTEEAHTLKQIQEQADLWALRQPARLFGDGFSEEMQKQTTLSRYLDFDTWSPEAAAMLVCGLQAPIIDGQLCTEIPEKGAMGLDNSLIIGNQDPFHEAKRVLGIWRSQENPPPKVRPLDFIRWCQVRGFDTAWLRSIEEDALNSERKDMKAAGRPEFLEHGATPEAHELLNEPGDFTLYWLNRKIEEDPSFAEQAMVALQRRNEQRPKVLHDTTTLASAASALVNEWLVNRELPCYMRGRPVDDFAALTLEPGSCSLSDTMDILEDSIRLRRDDVVRLLEREGMSVPHFLRCENPPEGPAKHPATVIVAPLAGDVTELPALEAGNGAAAIAAPLRVTSHTLKGRRDNLLTPVIQQVVTATGSYNSNIVFPALREIAIREDVPFNGMADDGALLWTDASGSKKKLNKKALGERLRTMRTRGKAG
;
A
#
# COMPACT_ATOMS: atom_id res chain seq x y z
N MET A 1 37.46 64.95 48.03
CA MET A 1 36.20 64.96 48.79
C MET A 1 35.26 64.02 48.05
N GLU A 2 35.18 62.74 48.46
CA GLU A 2 34.23 62.23 49.49
C GLU A 2 32.77 62.38 48.99
N HIS A 3 31.88 61.39 48.98
CA HIS A 3 31.74 60.16 49.76
C HIS A 3 30.76 59.15 49.09
N ARG A 4 31.06 57.85 49.24
CA ARG A 4 30.18 56.72 49.64
C ARG A 4 28.66 56.73 49.35
N ALA A 5 28.19 55.65 48.70
CA ALA A 5 27.19 54.66 49.15
C ALA A 5 26.92 53.66 47.98
N GLY A 6 26.63 52.37 48.08
CA GLY A 6 26.35 51.47 49.21
C GLY A 6 25.91 50.09 48.66
N LYS A 7 26.84 49.13 48.70
CA LYS A 7 26.69 47.69 49.01
C LYS A 7 25.24 47.11 49.15
N ARG A 8 24.88 46.13 48.29
CA ARG A 8 24.15 44.90 48.69
C ARG A 8 24.62 43.71 47.85
N ARG A 9 25.24 42.73 48.54
CA ARG A 9 25.60 41.40 48.04
C ARG A 9 24.39 40.49 48.19
N ALA A 10 24.00 39.80 47.12
CA ALA A 10 23.17 38.60 47.20
C ALA A 10 24.07 37.39 46.97
N VAL A 11 24.06 36.47 47.94
CA VAL A 11 24.80 35.21 47.94
C VAL A 11 23.97 34.19 47.15
N GLY A 12 24.36 33.92 45.91
CA GLY A 12 23.80 32.83 45.12
C GLY A 12 24.53 31.52 45.42
N HIS A 13 23.80 30.52 45.90
CA HIS A 13 24.27 29.17 46.14
C HIS A 13 24.78 28.51 44.84
N HIS A 14 26.04 28.09 44.83
CA HIS A 14 26.58 27.17 43.82
C HIS A 14 25.97 25.77 44.05
N LYS A 15 25.11 25.33 43.14
CA LYS A 15 24.82 23.89 42.95
C LYS A 15 25.99 23.26 42.19
N PRO A 16 26.49 22.08 42.61
CA PRO A 16 27.54 21.38 41.88
C PRO A 16 26.99 20.81 40.57
N LEU A 17 27.73 21.07 39.49
CA LEU A 17 27.54 20.44 38.18
C LEU A 17 27.67 18.92 38.33
N GLN A 18 26.53 18.22 38.31
CA GLN A 18 26.50 16.80 38.01
C GLN A 18 26.73 16.63 36.51
N GLN A 19 27.95 16.22 36.18
CA GLN A 19 28.37 15.78 34.87
C GLN A 19 27.81 14.38 34.63
N ILE A 20 26.56 14.28 34.15
CA ILE A 20 25.87 13.01 33.91
C ILE A 20 25.99 12.64 32.43
N SER A 21 26.80 11.61 32.19
CA SER A 21 26.60 10.51 31.25
C SER A 21 25.57 10.73 30.12
N GLY A 22 26.03 11.20 28.95
CA GLY A 22 25.20 11.45 27.77
C GLY A 22 25.78 10.94 26.45
N MET A 23 26.70 9.97 26.46
CA MET A 23 27.34 9.44 25.24
C MET A 23 26.92 8.01 24.85
N ALA A 24 26.11 7.32 25.66
CA ALA A 24 25.73 5.93 25.39
C ALA A 24 24.77 5.75 24.19
N GLY A 25 24.14 6.82 23.68
CA GLY A 25 23.15 6.75 22.59
C GLY A 25 23.72 6.68 21.16
N GLN A 26 25.01 6.98 20.95
CA GLN A 26 25.64 6.95 19.62
C GLN A 26 26.52 5.71 19.36
N GLU A 27 26.79 4.88 20.37
CA GLU A 27 27.64 3.70 20.21
C GLU A 27 26.93 2.52 19.53
N LEU A 28 25.63 2.35 19.77
CA LEU A 28 24.85 1.22 19.24
C LEU A 28 24.78 1.19 17.69
N PRO A 29 24.53 2.31 16.98
CA PRO A 29 24.54 2.33 15.52
C PRO A 29 25.92 2.03 14.92
N ARG A 30 27.00 2.43 15.59
CA ARG A 30 28.38 2.20 15.12
C ARG A 30 28.76 0.72 15.18
N ARG A 31 28.41 0.03 16.28
CA ARG A 31 28.70 -1.40 16.44
C ARG A 31 28.00 -2.27 15.39
N ASN A 32 26.77 -1.93 15.02
CA ASN A 32 26.06 -2.65 13.96
C ASN A 32 26.70 -2.43 12.58
N LEU A 33 27.21 -1.22 12.30
CA LEU A 33 27.90 -0.92 11.05
C LEU A 33 29.23 -1.69 10.94
N GLU A 34 30.00 -1.74 12.02
CA GLU A 34 31.26 -2.48 12.09
C GLU A 34 31.04 -3.98 11.90
N LYS A 35 30.01 -4.55 12.54
CA LYS A 35 29.67 -5.96 12.37
C LYS A 35 29.29 -6.30 10.94
N GLN A 36 28.48 -5.46 10.28
CA GLN A 36 28.13 -5.63 8.87
C GLN A 36 29.35 -5.52 7.96
N ASP A 37 30.27 -4.59 8.23
CA ASP A 37 31.49 -4.45 7.43
C ASP A 37 32.42 -5.65 7.59
N GLU A 38 32.48 -6.25 8.78
CA GLU A 38 33.22 -7.49 9.02
C GLU A 38 32.56 -8.69 8.32
N GLU A 39 31.24 -8.87 8.45
CA GLU A 39 30.48 -9.91 7.73
C GLU A 39 30.65 -9.79 6.20
N ARG A 40 30.69 -8.57 5.68
CA ARG A 40 30.94 -8.29 4.26
C ARG A 40 32.35 -8.70 3.84
N ARG A 41 33.38 -8.33 4.61
CA ARG A 41 34.78 -8.71 4.34
C ARG A 41 34.99 -10.21 4.42
N THR A 42 34.41 -10.87 5.42
CA THR A 42 34.48 -12.33 5.56
C THR A 42 33.78 -13.07 4.42
N ALA A 43 32.75 -12.47 3.81
CA ALA A 43 32.11 -12.99 2.59
C ALA A 43 32.90 -12.67 1.29
N GLY A 44 34.04 -11.98 1.38
CA GLY A 44 34.83 -11.57 0.21
C GLY A 44 34.13 -10.52 -0.66
N ARG A 45 33.26 -9.69 -0.06
CA ARG A 45 32.61 -8.57 -0.76
C ARG A 45 33.37 -7.28 -0.55
N TYR A 46 33.67 -6.58 -1.63
CA TYR A 46 34.37 -5.31 -1.62
C TYR A 46 33.47 -4.21 -2.15
N ARG A 47 33.44 -3.05 -1.48
CA ARG A 47 32.87 -1.85 -2.08
C ARG A 47 33.77 -1.42 -3.24
N LEU A 48 33.21 -0.82 -4.29
CA LEU A 48 34.04 -0.42 -5.45
C LEU A 48 35.18 0.55 -5.05
N GLN A 49 34.93 1.45 -4.09
CA GLN A 49 35.98 2.32 -3.55
C GLN A 49 37.10 1.51 -2.85
N GLU A 50 36.74 0.53 -2.03
CA GLU A 50 37.75 -0.30 -1.33
C GLU A 50 38.53 -1.18 -2.30
N ALA A 51 37.86 -1.69 -3.34
CA ALA A 51 38.52 -2.42 -4.42
C ALA A 51 39.52 -1.53 -5.16
N ALA A 52 39.15 -0.27 -5.42
CA ALA A 52 40.04 0.72 -6.03
C ALA A 52 41.24 1.08 -5.14
N ASP A 53 41.03 1.25 -3.84
CA ASP A 53 42.10 1.53 -2.87
C ASP A 53 43.08 0.34 -2.78
N ALA A 54 42.57 -0.90 -2.78
CA ALA A 54 43.40 -2.11 -2.83
C ALA A 54 44.21 -2.18 -4.12
N LEU A 55 43.61 -1.85 -5.27
CA LEU A 55 44.30 -1.84 -6.56
C LEU A 55 45.38 -0.74 -6.63
N GLU A 56 45.14 0.43 -6.05
CA GLU A 56 46.13 1.51 -5.99
C GLU A 56 47.41 1.07 -5.29
N GLN A 57 47.29 0.39 -4.15
CA GLN A 57 48.43 -0.12 -3.38
C GLN A 57 49.33 -1.08 -4.16
N HIS A 58 48.79 -1.79 -5.16
CA HIS A 58 49.52 -2.81 -5.92
C HIS A 58 49.90 -2.42 -7.34
N THR A 59 49.26 -1.39 -7.92
CA THR A 59 49.43 -1.03 -9.34
C THR A 59 50.07 0.34 -9.55
N GLY A 60 50.07 1.21 -8.53
CA GLY A 60 50.53 2.59 -8.64
C GLY A 60 49.62 3.51 -9.49
N THR A 61 48.47 2.99 -9.95
CA THR A 61 47.40 3.79 -10.56
C THR A 61 46.52 4.35 -9.45
N SER A 62 46.09 5.61 -9.56
CA SER A 62 45.34 6.24 -8.47
C SER A 62 44.01 5.53 -8.20
N ALA A 63 43.56 5.50 -6.93
CA ALA A 63 42.28 4.92 -6.58
C ALA A 63 41.13 5.59 -7.36
N LYS A 64 41.22 6.90 -7.62
CA LYS A 64 40.22 7.64 -8.40
C LYS A 64 40.09 7.12 -9.83
N ASP A 65 41.21 6.79 -10.48
CA ASP A 65 41.18 6.22 -11.84
C ASP A 65 40.61 4.80 -11.84
N TRP A 66 40.90 4.02 -10.79
CA TRP A 66 40.32 2.70 -10.61
C TRP A 66 38.81 2.75 -10.40
N VAL A 67 38.30 3.68 -9.58
CA VAL A 67 36.85 3.87 -9.40
C VAL A 67 36.17 4.14 -10.74
N VAL A 68 36.72 5.05 -11.56
CA VAL A 68 36.14 5.36 -12.88
C VAL A 68 36.10 4.12 -13.78
N LYS A 69 37.16 3.30 -13.79
CA LYS A 69 37.18 2.04 -14.56
C LYS A 69 36.16 1.03 -14.06
N LEU A 70 36.05 0.85 -12.75
CA LEU A 70 35.09 -0.06 -12.13
C LEU A 70 33.65 0.40 -12.37
N GLU A 71 33.35 1.69 -12.22
CA GLU A 71 32.03 2.26 -12.52
C GLU A 71 31.65 2.05 -13.99
N GLN A 72 32.58 2.30 -14.92
CA GLN A 72 32.34 2.07 -16.34
C GLN A 72 32.13 0.58 -16.65
N ALA A 73 32.85 -0.31 -15.97
CA ALA A 73 32.65 -1.76 -16.10
C ALA A 73 31.26 -2.20 -15.65
N VAL A 74 30.74 -1.63 -14.56
CA VAL A 74 29.38 -1.89 -14.07
C VAL A 74 28.34 -1.36 -15.06
N LEU A 75 28.49 -0.12 -15.54
CA LEU A 75 27.56 0.47 -16.51
C LEU A 75 27.50 -0.30 -17.85
N ASN A 76 28.60 -0.95 -18.22
CA ASN A 76 28.70 -1.77 -19.43
C ASN A 76 28.31 -3.25 -19.19
N ASP A 77 27.78 -3.61 -18.02
CA ASP A 77 27.46 -5.00 -17.63
C ASP A 77 28.68 -5.96 -17.70
N HIS A 78 29.90 -5.45 -17.55
CA HIS A 78 31.14 -6.25 -17.52
C HIS A 78 31.55 -6.65 -16.10
N LEU A 79 31.08 -5.93 -15.08
CA LEU A 79 31.31 -6.23 -13.67
C LEU A 79 29.97 -6.32 -12.93
N LEU A 80 29.72 -7.45 -12.28
CA LEU A 80 28.51 -7.68 -11.50
C LEU A 80 28.60 -6.97 -10.15
N VAL A 81 27.50 -6.34 -9.75
CA VAL A 81 27.38 -5.66 -8.45
C VAL A 81 26.10 -6.04 -7.71
N TYR A 82 26.17 -5.85 -6.40
CA TYR A 82 25.18 -6.22 -5.41
C TYR A 82 24.92 -5.01 -4.52
N ARG A 83 23.67 -4.82 -4.11
CA ARG A 83 23.38 -3.78 -3.11
C ARG A 83 23.94 -4.22 -1.78
N ARG A 84 24.32 -3.25 -0.96
CA ARG A 84 24.75 -3.48 0.42
C ARG A 84 23.78 -4.42 1.15
N GLY A 85 24.29 -5.58 1.56
CA GLY A 85 23.54 -6.61 2.29
C GLY A 85 22.67 -7.54 1.42
N GLU A 86 22.44 -7.23 0.15
CA GLU A 86 21.68 -8.09 -0.76
C GLU A 86 22.60 -9.13 -1.42
N GLN A 87 22.03 -10.32 -1.67
CA GLN A 87 22.71 -11.38 -2.44
C GLN A 87 22.29 -11.38 -3.91
N ALA A 88 21.19 -10.71 -4.25
CA ALA A 88 20.70 -10.63 -5.61
C ALA A 88 21.54 -9.64 -6.43
N ARG A 89 21.89 -10.06 -7.64
CA ARG A 89 22.52 -9.20 -8.63
C ARG A 89 21.53 -8.13 -9.08
N TYR A 90 21.99 -6.92 -9.29
CA TYR A 90 21.18 -5.87 -9.91
C TYR A 90 22.02 -5.03 -10.87
N ARG A 91 21.33 -4.39 -11.82
CA ARG A 91 21.96 -3.46 -12.78
C ARG A 91 21.67 -2.02 -12.35
N PRO A 92 22.61 -1.32 -11.70
CA PRO A 92 22.39 0.07 -11.32
C PRO A 92 22.33 0.97 -12.57
N LYS A 93 21.36 1.87 -12.62
CA LYS A 93 21.35 2.98 -13.59
C LYS A 93 22.42 4.03 -13.29
N THR A 94 22.83 4.12 -12.02
CA THR A 94 23.87 5.02 -11.54
C THR A 94 24.67 4.28 -10.50
N VAL A 95 25.97 4.13 -10.76
CA VAL A 95 26.88 3.40 -9.87
C VAL A 95 27.26 4.30 -8.69
N ARG A 96 27.30 3.72 -7.49
CA ARG A 96 27.67 4.41 -6.26
C ARG A 96 28.88 3.71 -5.65
N ALA A 97 30.08 4.23 -5.89
CA ALA A 97 31.33 3.60 -5.46
C ALA A 97 31.39 3.23 -3.96
N TYR A 98 30.67 3.96 -3.11
CA TYR A 98 30.62 3.75 -1.65
C TYR A 98 29.53 2.78 -1.17
N SER A 99 28.60 2.36 -2.04
CA SER A 99 27.43 1.55 -1.65
C SER A 99 27.30 0.26 -2.44
N ASP A 100 27.78 0.26 -3.68
CA ASP A 100 27.70 -0.89 -4.57
C ASP A 100 28.87 -1.82 -4.25
N GLU A 101 28.57 -3.11 -4.09
CA GLU A 101 29.52 -4.15 -3.68
C GLU A 101 29.73 -5.13 -4.83
N ALA A 102 30.96 -5.62 -4.99
CA ALA A 102 31.30 -6.71 -5.91
C ALA A 102 32.00 -7.83 -5.12
N TYR A 103 31.76 -9.09 -5.50
CA TYR A 103 32.50 -10.20 -4.92
C TYR A 103 33.92 -10.25 -5.49
N TRP A 104 34.85 -10.77 -4.67
CA TRP A 104 36.25 -10.94 -4.99
C TRP A 104 36.50 -11.72 -6.29
N ASP A 105 35.68 -12.73 -6.58
CA ASP A 105 35.77 -13.58 -7.76
C ASP A 105 35.31 -12.83 -9.04
N ASP A 106 34.21 -12.09 -8.96
CA ASP A 106 33.71 -11.20 -10.00
C ASP A 106 34.77 -10.13 -10.36
N LEU A 107 35.40 -9.52 -9.34
CA LEU A 107 36.49 -8.56 -9.52
C LEU A 107 37.72 -9.20 -10.17
N ASN A 108 38.14 -10.38 -9.71
CA ASN A 108 39.28 -11.10 -10.27
C ASN A 108 39.02 -11.55 -11.72
N MET A 109 37.81 -11.99 -12.03
CA MET A 109 37.39 -12.35 -13.39
C MET A 109 37.41 -11.13 -14.32
N TRP A 110 36.91 -9.98 -13.84
CA TRP A 110 36.95 -8.74 -14.58
C TRP A 110 38.40 -8.27 -14.83
N LEU A 111 39.27 -8.29 -13.81
CA LEU A 111 40.69 -7.94 -13.93
C LEU A 111 41.41 -8.83 -14.93
N LYS A 112 41.19 -10.15 -14.87
CA LYS A 112 41.80 -11.10 -15.81
C LYS A 112 41.42 -10.82 -17.27
N THR A 113 40.19 -10.37 -17.49
CA THR A 113 39.64 -10.13 -18.83
C THR A 113 40.03 -8.75 -19.37
N ASN A 114 39.97 -7.71 -18.54
CA ASN A 114 40.08 -6.32 -18.97
C ASN A 114 41.44 -5.68 -18.64
N GLU A 115 42.13 -6.17 -17.61
CA GLU A 115 43.36 -5.59 -17.08
C GLU A 115 44.44 -6.66 -16.85
N PRO A 116 44.81 -7.46 -17.88
CA PRO A 116 45.70 -8.63 -17.72
C PRO A 116 47.13 -8.29 -17.26
N ARG A 117 47.49 -7.00 -17.25
CA ARG A 117 48.78 -6.51 -16.71
C ARG A 117 48.78 -6.44 -15.19
N VAL A 118 47.61 -6.38 -14.55
CA VAL A 118 47.45 -6.37 -13.10
C VAL A 118 47.63 -7.79 -12.58
N LYS A 119 48.72 -8.03 -11.84
CA LYS A 119 49.02 -9.33 -11.21
C LYS A 119 48.33 -9.52 -9.86
N PHE A 120 47.83 -8.43 -9.28
CA PHE A 120 47.09 -8.46 -8.02
C PHE A 120 45.77 -9.21 -8.20
N GLN A 121 45.41 -10.01 -7.19
CA GLN A 121 44.12 -10.68 -7.10
C GLN A 121 43.55 -10.44 -5.71
N PHE A 122 42.25 -10.17 -5.63
CA PHE A 122 41.52 -10.12 -4.37
C PHE A 122 41.53 -11.50 -3.71
N ALA A 123 41.76 -11.53 -2.40
CA ALA A 123 41.89 -12.77 -1.66
C ALA A 123 40.55 -13.51 -1.61
N GLU A 124 40.61 -14.84 -1.80
CA GLU A 124 39.47 -15.71 -1.53
C GLU A 124 39.15 -15.64 -0.03
N PRO A 125 37.89 -15.42 0.36
CA PRO A 125 37.50 -15.41 1.76
C PRO A 125 37.88 -16.75 2.38
N ALA A 126 38.47 -16.70 3.57
CA ALA A 126 38.80 -17.90 4.32
C ALA A 126 37.49 -18.65 4.59
N THR A 127 37.19 -19.63 3.74
CA THR A 127 36.07 -20.55 3.95
C THR A 127 36.36 -21.15 5.31
N THR A 128 35.57 -20.79 6.31
CA THR A 128 35.67 -21.34 7.65
C THR A 128 35.26 -22.80 7.52
N ALA A 129 36.21 -23.63 7.08
CA ALA A 129 36.12 -25.06 7.15
C ALA A 129 35.91 -25.35 8.63
N THR A 130 34.66 -25.64 8.99
CA THR A 130 34.30 -26.19 10.29
C THR A 130 35.19 -27.39 10.49
N SER A 131 36.26 -27.18 11.27
CA SER A 131 37.26 -28.17 11.64
C SER A 131 36.56 -29.22 12.49
N SER A 132 35.96 -30.19 11.81
CA SER A 132 35.57 -31.47 12.38
C SER A 132 36.86 -32.28 12.47
N GLN A 133 37.63 -32.04 13.54
CA GLN A 133 38.74 -32.92 13.90
C GLN A 133 38.18 -34.33 14.13
N PRO A 134 38.67 -35.36 13.41
CA PRO A 134 38.35 -36.73 13.75
C PRO A 134 39.19 -37.13 14.97
N VAL A 135 38.50 -37.58 16.03
CA VAL A 135 39.14 -38.28 17.16
C VAL A 135 39.83 -39.52 16.63
N ALA A 136 41.13 -39.63 16.89
CA ALA A 136 41.96 -40.76 16.49
C ALA A 136 41.51 -42.06 17.16
N ALA A 137 41.30 -43.10 16.37
CA ALA A 137 41.43 -44.49 16.79
C ALA A 137 42.35 -45.24 15.78
N PRO A 138 43.19 -46.18 16.24
CA PRO A 138 44.28 -46.72 15.46
C PRO A 138 43.85 -47.92 14.62
N GLY A 139 44.42 -48.04 13.42
CA GLY A 139 44.68 -49.35 12.81
C GLY A 139 44.07 -49.59 11.43
N THR A 140 44.95 -50.01 10.52
CA THR A 140 44.76 -50.87 9.33
C THR A 140 44.18 -50.29 8.04
N ALA A 141 45.12 -49.92 7.15
CA ALA A 141 45.36 -50.43 5.79
C ALA A 141 44.22 -50.56 4.75
N ASN A 142 44.51 -49.93 3.59
CA ASN A 142 44.19 -50.26 2.19
C ASN A 142 42.83 -49.91 1.56
N GLY A 143 42.90 -49.11 0.48
CA GLY A 143 41.98 -49.14 -0.67
C GLY A 143 41.43 -47.78 -1.12
N PRO A 144 41.56 -47.37 -2.41
CA PRO A 144 40.96 -46.15 -2.92
C PRO A 144 39.59 -46.43 -3.55
N ALA A 145 38.56 -45.71 -3.12
CA ALA A 145 37.29 -45.62 -3.84
C ALA A 145 36.71 -44.21 -3.68
N SER A 146 36.58 -43.52 -4.81
CA SER A 146 35.87 -42.25 -4.96
C SER A 146 34.42 -42.39 -4.50
N ALA A 147 33.97 -41.50 -3.62
CA ALA A 147 32.56 -41.27 -3.34
C ALA A 147 32.27 -39.76 -3.30
N LEU A 148 31.34 -39.34 -4.16
CA LEU A 148 30.77 -38.00 -4.17
C LEU A 148 30.11 -37.70 -2.82
N SER A 149 30.58 -36.65 -2.16
CA SER A 149 29.96 -36.11 -0.95
C SER A 149 28.91 -35.09 -1.34
N THR A 150 27.64 -35.51 -1.34
CA THR A 150 26.48 -34.61 -1.38
C THR A 150 26.45 -33.76 -0.12
N GLY A 151 26.71 -32.46 -0.25
CA GLY A 151 26.61 -31.48 0.82
C GLY A 151 25.19 -31.39 1.35
N HIS A 152 25.01 -31.74 2.62
CA HIS A 152 23.76 -31.55 3.33
C HIS A 152 23.71 -30.10 3.81
N VAL A 153 22.91 -29.27 3.12
CA VAL A 153 22.66 -27.87 3.47
C VAL A 153 21.94 -27.83 4.83
N ASN A 154 22.40 -26.99 5.75
CA ASN A 154 21.82 -26.85 7.09
C ASN A 154 20.54 -26.00 7.02
N TRP A 155 19.46 -26.58 6.50
CA TRP A 155 18.17 -25.94 6.19
C TRP A 155 17.53 -25.17 7.35
N THR A 156 17.94 -25.41 8.60
CA THR A 156 17.33 -24.81 9.79
C THR A 156 17.74 -23.34 10.03
N GLU A 157 18.96 -22.94 9.68
CA GLU A 157 19.42 -21.55 9.87
C GLU A 157 18.93 -20.62 8.75
N GLU A 158 18.91 -21.10 7.51
CA GLU A 158 18.32 -20.38 6.38
C GLU A 158 16.81 -20.20 6.56
N ALA A 159 16.10 -21.22 7.06
CA ALA A 159 14.67 -21.10 7.36
C ALA A 159 14.38 -20.07 8.46
N HIS A 160 15.22 -19.95 9.50
CA HIS A 160 15.05 -18.94 10.54
C HIS A 160 15.29 -17.52 10.00
N THR A 161 16.30 -17.36 9.14
CA THR A 161 16.66 -16.06 8.54
C THR A 161 15.59 -15.61 7.55
N LEU A 162 15.11 -16.49 6.67
CA LEU A 162 14.00 -16.20 5.77
C LEU A 162 12.70 -15.92 6.51
N LYS A 163 12.44 -16.61 7.62
CA LYS A 163 11.29 -16.34 8.48
C LYS A 163 11.38 -14.95 9.10
N GLN A 164 12.55 -14.53 9.59
CA GLN A 164 12.76 -13.17 10.11
C GLN A 164 12.62 -12.09 9.02
N ILE A 165 13.14 -12.33 7.82
CA ILE A 165 13.03 -11.40 6.68
C ILE A 165 11.56 -11.27 6.24
N GLN A 166 10.85 -12.39 6.15
CA GLN A 166 9.43 -12.41 5.80
C GLN A 166 8.59 -11.73 6.89
N GLU A 167 8.84 -12.03 8.17
CA GLU A 167 8.20 -11.35 9.30
C GLU A 167 8.47 -9.84 9.27
N GLN A 168 9.70 -9.39 8.96
CA GLN A 168 10.00 -7.97 8.80
C GLN A 168 9.27 -7.34 7.59
N ALA A 169 9.20 -8.02 6.46
CA ALA A 169 8.48 -7.54 5.27
C ALA A 169 6.97 -7.45 5.51
N ASP A 170 6.40 -8.38 6.27
CA ASP A 170 4.99 -8.37 6.67
C ASP A 170 4.73 -7.26 7.70
N LEU A 171 5.62 -7.07 8.68
CA LEU A 171 5.54 -5.97 9.65
C LEU A 171 5.59 -4.60 8.96
N TRP A 172 6.38 -4.47 7.89
CA TRP A 172 6.46 -3.27 7.05
C TRP A 172 5.13 -2.97 6.37
N ALA A 173 4.54 -3.98 5.70
CA ALA A 173 3.23 -3.83 5.06
C ALA A 173 2.15 -3.45 6.08
N LEU A 174 2.30 -3.91 7.32
CA LEU A 174 1.41 -3.63 8.44
C LEU A 174 1.75 -2.34 9.20
N ARG A 175 2.87 -1.66 8.88
CA ARG A 175 3.37 -0.45 9.54
C ARG A 175 3.48 -0.55 11.07
N GLN A 176 3.77 -1.74 11.60
CA GLN A 176 3.70 -1.97 13.03
C GLN A 176 4.88 -1.36 13.80
N PRO A 177 4.64 -0.69 14.95
CA PRO A 177 5.71 -0.24 15.84
C PRO A 177 6.55 -1.41 16.38
N ALA A 178 7.87 -1.32 16.27
CA ALA A 178 8.78 -2.27 16.88
C ALA A 178 8.73 -2.18 18.41
N ARG A 179 8.79 -3.34 19.07
CA ARG A 179 8.95 -3.43 20.53
C ARG A 179 10.32 -2.88 20.92
N LEU A 180 10.37 -2.08 21.98
CA LEU A 180 11.63 -1.54 22.49
C LEU A 180 12.37 -2.53 23.39
N PHE A 181 11.63 -3.45 24.03
CA PHE A 181 12.16 -4.40 24.99
C PHE A 181 11.74 -5.81 24.59
N GLY A 182 12.70 -6.74 24.61
CA GLY A 182 12.48 -8.15 24.33
C GLY A 182 12.11 -8.96 25.56
N ASP A 183 12.20 -10.27 25.44
CA ASP A 183 11.96 -11.20 26.54
C ASP A 183 12.95 -10.97 27.70
N GLY A 184 12.46 -11.05 28.94
CA GLY A 184 13.24 -10.80 30.16
C GLY A 184 13.04 -9.42 30.79
N PHE A 185 12.28 -8.52 30.16
CA PHE A 185 11.79 -7.28 30.77
C PHE A 185 10.39 -7.47 31.37
N SER A 186 9.94 -6.53 32.23
CA SER A 186 8.58 -6.58 32.78
C SER A 186 7.52 -6.46 31.68
N GLU A 187 6.30 -6.94 31.95
CA GLU A 187 5.21 -6.91 30.97
C GLU A 187 4.89 -5.47 30.52
N GLU A 188 5.01 -4.49 31.42
CA GLU A 188 4.83 -3.06 31.11
C GLU A 188 5.91 -2.53 30.16
N MET A 189 7.15 -2.96 30.35
CA MET A 189 8.26 -2.56 29.48
C MET A 189 8.13 -3.22 28.11
N GLN A 190 7.70 -4.48 28.04
CA GLN A 190 7.46 -5.17 26.77
C GLN A 190 6.33 -4.54 25.92
N LYS A 191 5.39 -3.83 26.57
CA LYS A 191 4.34 -3.05 25.89
C LYS A 191 4.88 -1.75 25.27
N GLN A 192 6.06 -1.28 25.67
CA GLN A 192 6.64 -0.09 25.08
C GLN A 192 7.12 -0.38 23.65
N THR A 193 6.62 0.42 22.73
CA THR A 193 7.00 0.39 21.32
C THR A 193 7.74 1.67 20.94
N THR A 194 8.34 1.69 19.75
CA THR A 194 8.91 2.92 19.16
C THR A 194 7.91 4.07 19.18
N LEU A 195 6.62 3.78 19.03
CA LEU A 195 5.55 4.76 19.03
C LEU A 195 5.23 5.31 20.43
N SER A 196 5.38 4.51 21.47
CA SER A 196 5.12 4.93 22.86
C SER A 196 5.91 6.19 23.25
N ARG A 197 7.15 6.33 22.76
CA ARG A 197 8.01 7.51 23.00
C ARG A 197 7.42 8.82 22.44
N TYR A 198 6.60 8.73 21.40
CA TYR A 198 5.97 9.89 20.78
C TYR A 198 4.66 10.26 21.47
N LEU A 199 4.02 9.32 22.15
CA LEU A 199 2.78 9.55 22.90
C LEU A 199 3.02 10.32 24.19
N ASP A 200 4.25 10.33 24.70
CA ASP A 200 4.66 11.16 25.83
C ASP A 200 4.61 12.68 25.52
N PHE A 201 4.43 13.06 24.25
CA PHE A 201 4.28 14.46 23.84
C PHE A 201 2.80 14.85 23.80
N ASP A 202 2.42 15.89 24.56
CA ASP A 202 1.06 16.46 24.57
C ASP A 202 0.58 16.90 23.17
N THR A 203 1.52 17.35 22.34
CA THR A 203 1.26 17.82 20.99
C THR A 203 2.39 17.45 20.05
N TRP A 204 2.04 17.17 18.80
CA TRP A 204 2.95 16.94 17.68
C TRP A 204 3.02 18.16 16.77
N SER A 205 4.16 18.38 16.13
CA SER A 205 4.21 19.19 14.92
C SER A 205 3.46 18.46 13.78
N PRO A 206 2.85 19.17 12.82
CA PRO A 206 2.21 18.54 11.67
C PRO A 206 3.14 17.61 10.89
N GLU A 207 4.44 17.94 10.80
CA GLU A 207 5.45 17.14 10.11
C GLU A 207 5.71 15.83 10.84
N ALA A 208 5.90 15.87 12.16
CA ALA A 208 6.06 14.67 12.97
C ALA A 208 4.79 13.81 12.94
N ALA A 209 3.62 14.43 13.04
CA ALA A 209 2.34 13.73 12.99
C ALA A 209 2.14 13.00 11.64
N ALA A 210 2.44 13.67 10.53
CA ALA A 210 2.38 13.07 9.20
C ALA A 210 3.37 11.91 9.03
N MET A 211 4.60 12.05 9.55
CA MET A 211 5.59 10.97 9.56
C MET A 211 5.10 9.76 10.35
N LEU A 212 4.63 9.97 11.58
CA LEU A 212 4.17 8.89 12.46
C LEU A 212 3.00 8.12 11.86
N VAL A 213 1.99 8.81 11.30
CA VAL A 213 0.85 8.17 10.62
C VAL A 213 1.28 7.34 9.39
N CYS A 214 2.39 7.71 8.76
CA CYS A 214 2.95 6.98 7.62
C CYS A 214 3.94 5.87 8.01
N GLY A 215 4.05 5.54 9.30
CA GLY A 215 4.95 4.51 9.79
C GLY A 215 6.41 4.96 9.91
N LEU A 216 6.69 6.27 9.89
CA LEU A 216 8.03 6.83 10.01
C LEU A 216 8.28 7.36 11.44
N GLN A 217 9.48 7.13 11.96
CA GLN A 217 9.96 7.79 13.18
C GLN A 217 10.24 9.26 12.89
N ALA A 218 9.61 10.15 13.66
CA ALA A 218 9.94 11.57 13.66
C ALA A 218 11.24 11.81 14.47
N PRO A 219 12.26 12.48 13.93
CA PRO A 219 13.45 12.84 14.71
C PRO A 219 13.08 13.71 15.93
N ILE A 220 13.66 13.37 17.08
CA ILE A 220 13.57 14.18 18.30
C ILE A 220 14.90 14.93 18.44
N ILE A 221 14.88 16.25 18.28
CA ILE A 221 16.06 17.13 18.34
C ILE A 221 15.85 18.07 19.52
N ASP A 222 16.76 18.05 20.49
CA ASP A 222 16.70 18.90 21.70
C ASP A 222 15.37 18.79 22.48
N GLY A 223 14.82 17.57 22.54
CA GLY A 223 13.54 17.30 23.21
C GLY A 223 12.31 17.83 22.47
N GLN A 224 12.47 18.25 21.21
CA GLN A 224 11.39 18.71 20.35
C GLN A 224 11.25 17.79 19.13
N LEU A 225 10.01 17.58 18.70
CA LEU A 225 9.72 16.84 17.47
C LEU A 225 10.09 17.66 16.25
N CYS A 226 10.57 16.99 15.20
CA CYS A 226 10.98 17.61 13.95
C CYS A 226 9.88 18.52 13.37
N THR A 227 10.27 19.68 12.87
CA THR A 227 9.39 20.62 12.16
C THR A 227 9.50 20.51 10.65
N GLU A 228 10.31 19.56 10.16
CA GLU A 228 10.55 19.30 8.74
C GLU A 228 10.71 17.80 8.51
N ILE A 229 10.18 17.31 7.37
CA ILE A 229 10.33 15.90 6.97
C ILE A 229 11.73 15.70 6.37
N PRO A 230 12.58 14.80 6.91
CA PRO A 230 13.92 14.56 6.39
C PRO A 230 13.93 14.13 4.93
N GLU A 231 14.87 14.65 4.14
CA GLU A 231 15.03 14.25 2.73
C GLU A 231 15.88 12.99 2.54
N LYS A 232 16.84 12.76 3.43
CA LYS A 232 17.92 11.76 3.25
C LYS A 232 17.58 10.38 3.84
N GLY A 233 16.36 10.19 4.31
CA GLY A 233 15.91 8.97 4.96
C GLY A 233 15.59 9.16 6.44
N ALA A 234 14.91 8.18 7.01
CA ALA A 234 14.44 8.13 8.40
C ALA A 234 14.29 6.66 8.80
N MET A 235 14.20 6.40 10.09
CA MET A 235 13.85 5.07 10.57
C MET A 235 12.33 4.88 10.43
N GLY A 236 11.88 3.71 10.05
CA GLY A 236 10.49 3.29 10.21
C GLY A 236 10.17 3.04 11.68
N LEU A 237 8.90 3.04 12.04
CA LEU A 237 8.47 2.65 13.39
C LEU A 237 8.85 1.19 13.72
N ASP A 238 9.07 0.36 12.71
CA ASP A 238 9.62 -0.99 12.80
C ASP A 238 11.15 -1.04 13.05
N ASN A 239 11.83 0.11 13.22
CA ASN A 239 13.28 0.25 13.27
C ASN A 239 14.02 -0.19 11.99
N SER A 240 13.34 -0.24 10.85
CA SER A 240 14.00 -0.41 9.54
C SER A 240 14.47 0.94 8.99
N LEU A 241 15.64 1.00 8.36
CA LEU A 241 16.11 2.23 7.72
C LEU A 241 15.38 2.44 6.38
N ILE A 242 14.68 3.57 6.25
CA ILE A 242 13.92 3.95 5.07
C ILE A 242 14.67 5.07 4.36
N ILE A 243 15.01 4.83 3.09
CA ILE A 243 15.73 5.79 2.27
C ILE A 243 14.71 6.62 1.47
N GLY A 244 14.92 7.93 1.37
CA GLY A 244 13.93 8.96 0.99
C GLY A 244 13.15 8.82 -0.33
N ASN A 245 13.50 7.87 -1.20
CA ASN A 245 12.76 7.59 -2.45
C ASN A 245 11.63 6.55 -2.27
N GLN A 246 11.40 6.05 -1.06
CA GLN A 246 10.33 5.10 -0.80
C GLN A 246 8.96 5.77 -0.63
N ASP A 247 7.90 4.99 -0.83
CA ASP A 247 6.50 5.42 -0.75
C ASP A 247 6.12 6.14 0.57
N PRO A 248 6.63 5.77 1.76
CA PRO A 248 6.22 6.42 3.02
C PRO A 248 6.56 7.90 3.11
N PHE A 249 7.67 8.34 2.51
CA PHE A 249 8.04 9.76 2.49
C PHE A 249 7.10 10.57 1.59
N HIS A 250 6.71 10.00 0.45
CA HIS A 250 5.74 10.62 -0.44
C HIS A 250 4.38 10.69 0.22
N GLU A 251 3.98 9.63 0.93
CA GLU A 251 2.74 9.58 1.69
C GLU A 251 2.74 10.61 2.83
N ALA A 252 3.81 10.71 3.61
CA ALA A 252 3.95 11.70 4.68
C ALA A 252 3.86 13.14 4.13
N LYS A 253 4.55 13.42 3.02
CA LYS A 253 4.45 14.72 2.33
C LYS A 253 3.04 14.99 1.79
N ARG A 254 2.35 13.97 1.29
CA ARG A 254 0.96 14.05 0.82
C ARG A 254 0.01 14.38 1.96
N VAL A 255 0.07 13.63 3.06
CA VAL A 255 -0.71 13.85 4.29
C VAL A 255 -0.48 15.28 4.81
N LEU A 256 0.78 15.70 4.90
CA LEU A 256 1.15 17.05 5.34
C LEU A 256 0.63 18.14 4.40
N GLY A 257 0.69 17.93 3.08
CA GLY A 257 0.15 18.85 2.08
C GLY A 257 -1.37 19.06 2.25
N ILE A 258 -2.11 17.97 2.44
CA ILE A 258 -3.56 18.00 2.68
C ILE A 258 -3.88 18.61 4.05
N TRP A 259 -3.05 18.38 5.06
CA TRP A 259 -3.22 19.03 6.37
C TRP A 259 -3.05 20.54 6.26
N ARG A 260 -2.02 21.01 5.55
CA ARG A 260 -1.70 22.43 5.39
C ARG A 260 -2.67 23.18 4.47
N SER A 261 -3.44 22.48 3.64
CA SER A 261 -4.45 23.10 2.78
C SER A 261 -5.75 23.46 3.51
N GLN A 262 -5.85 23.20 4.81
CA GLN A 262 -7.00 23.58 5.62
C GLN A 262 -7.05 25.09 5.86
N GLU A 263 -8.23 25.61 6.15
CA GLU A 263 -8.38 26.99 6.60
C GLU A 263 -7.89 27.09 8.05
N ASN A 264 -6.72 27.70 8.26
CA ASN A 264 -6.04 27.86 9.56
C ASN A 264 -5.58 26.54 10.23
N PRO A 265 -4.63 25.79 9.63
CA PRO A 265 -4.11 24.58 10.26
C PRO A 265 -3.33 24.94 11.54
N PRO A 266 -3.59 24.30 12.68
CA PRO A 266 -2.90 24.64 13.91
C PRO A 266 -1.41 24.23 13.81
N PRO A 267 -0.49 25.03 14.38
CA PRO A 267 0.96 24.78 14.29
C PRO A 267 1.41 23.58 15.14
N LYS A 268 0.57 23.14 16.07
CA LYS A 268 0.74 21.96 16.89
C LYS A 268 -0.61 21.27 17.02
N VAL A 269 -0.63 19.95 17.00
CA VAL A 269 -1.84 19.14 17.00
C VAL A 269 -1.73 18.05 18.05
N ARG A 270 -2.80 17.76 18.78
CA ARG A 270 -2.80 16.61 19.69
C ARG A 270 -2.75 15.32 18.88
N PRO A 271 -2.05 14.28 19.34
CA PRO A 271 -1.95 13.00 18.63
C PRO A 271 -3.30 12.46 18.16
N LEU A 272 -4.28 12.38 19.07
CA LEU A 272 -5.62 11.87 18.77
C LEU A 272 -6.39 12.73 17.76
N ASP A 273 -6.28 14.05 17.84
CA ASP A 273 -6.99 14.95 16.94
C ASP A 273 -6.47 14.79 15.50
N PHE A 274 -5.15 14.62 15.34
CA PHE A 274 -4.55 14.35 14.03
C PHE A 274 -4.93 12.97 13.49
N ILE A 275 -4.92 11.93 14.33
CA ILE A 275 -5.31 10.57 13.92
C ILE A 275 -6.77 10.54 13.47
N ARG A 276 -7.68 11.15 14.22
CA ARG A 276 -9.09 11.28 13.85
C ARG A 276 -9.27 12.06 12.56
N TRP A 277 -8.53 13.16 12.39
CA TRP A 277 -8.54 13.89 11.12
C TRP A 277 -8.06 13.03 9.95
N CYS A 278 -7.00 12.23 10.13
CA CYS A 278 -6.51 11.32 9.11
C CYS A 278 -7.57 10.29 8.72
N GLN A 279 -8.28 9.72 9.70
CA GLN A 279 -9.42 8.84 9.46
C GLN A 279 -10.51 9.55 8.65
N VAL A 280 -10.82 10.82 8.96
CA VAL A 280 -11.78 11.66 8.22
C VAL A 280 -11.43 11.80 6.75
N ARG A 281 -10.14 11.92 6.45
CA ARG A 281 -9.63 12.04 5.08
C ARG A 281 -9.40 10.70 4.38
N GLY A 282 -9.72 9.57 5.02
CA GLY A 282 -9.59 8.25 4.43
C GLY A 282 -8.16 7.71 4.40
N PHE A 283 -7.26 8.26 5.21
CA PHE A 283 -5.95 7.64 5.42
C PHE A 283 -6.08 6.41 6.31
N ASP A 284 -5.37 5.33 5.97
CA ASP A 284 -5.35 4.12 6.78
C ASP A 284 -4.56 4.36 8.07
N THR A 285 -5.30 4.45 9.17
CA THR A 285 -4.79 4.53 10.54
C THR A 285 -5.21 3.32 11.38
N ALA A 286 -5.64 2.22 10.76
CA ALA A 286 -6.17 1.07 11.48
C ALA A 286 -5.15 0.48 12.48
N TRP A 287 -3.86 0.56 12.13
CA TRP A 287 -2.75 0.13 12.98
C TRP A 287 -2.48 1.05 14.19
N LEU A 288 -3.02 2.28 14.19
CA LEU A 288 -2.97 3.23 15.30
C LEU A 288 -4.13 3.05 16.30
N ARG A 289 -5.05 2.10 16.07
CA ARG A 289 -6.24 1.91 16.92
C ARG A 289 -5.88 1.64 18.38
N SER A 290 -4.79 0.93 18.64
CA SER A 290 -4.33 0.67 20.03
C SER A 290 -4.01 1.96 20.78
N ILE A 291 -3.50 2.99 20.09
CA ILE A 291 -3.22 4.29 20.69
C ILE A 291 -4.50 5.02 21.05
N GLU A 292 -5.50 4.95 20.17
CA GLU A 292 -6.80 5.54 20.46
C GLU A 292 -7.41 4.89 21.70
N GLU A 293 -7.33 3.56 21.81
CA GLU A 293 -7.78 2.81 22.99
C GLU A 293 -6.98 3.19 24.24
N ASP A 294 -5.65 3.26 24.16
CA ASP A 294 -4.78 3.59 25.29
C ASP A 294 -4.99 5.02 25.79
N ALA A 295 -5.18 5.97 24.87
CA ALA A 295 -5.43 7.36 25.23
C ALA A 295 -6.83 7.53 25.82
N LEU A 296 -7.85 6.87 25.28
CA LEU A 296 -9.20 6.84 25.88
C LEU A 296 -9.19 6.19 27.27
N ASN A 297 -8.40 5.13 27.46
CA ASN A 297 -8.23 4.48 28.75
C ASN A 297 -7.52 5.39 29.75
N SER A 298 -6.56 6.18 29.29
CA SER A 298 -5.83 7.15 30.12
C SER A 298 -6.75 8.31 30.53
N GLU A 299 -7.51 8.89 29.60
CA GLU A 299 -8.53 9.91 29.91
C GLU A 299 -9.55 9.38 30.92
N ARG A 300 -10.02 8.14 30.76
CA ARG A 300 -10.95 7.51 31.70
C ARG A 300 -10.33 7.35 33.09
N LYS A 301 -9.05 6.97 33.18
CA LYS A 301 -8.33 6.88 34.46
C LYS A 301 -8.16 8.25 35.11
N ASP A 302 -7.85 9.28 34.33
CA ASP A 302 -7.73 10.65 34.83
C ASP A 302 -9.07 11.18 35.33
N MET A 303 -10.17 10.89 34.61
CA MET A 303 -11.53 11.23 35.07
C MET A 303 -11.90 10.51 36.37
N LYS A 304 -11.49 9.25 36.54
CA LYS A 304 -11.66 8.50 37.79
C LYS A 304 -10.81 9.09 38.92
N ALA A 305 -9.55 9.44 38.63
CA ALA A 305 -8.63 10.05 39.59
C ALA A 305 -9.07 11.45 40.04
N ALA A 306 -9.74 12.21 39.16
CA ALA A 306 -10.28 13.54 39.45
C ALA A 306 -11.52 13.50 40.38
N GLY A 307 -11.92 12.34 40.89
CA GLY A 307 -13.00 12.21 41.89
C GLY A 307 -14.38 12.53 41.33
N ARG A 308 -14.59 12.42 40.01
CA ARG A 308 -15.92 12.58 39.43
C ARG A 308 -16.79 11.38 39.87
N PRO A 309 -17.87 11.59 40.64
CA PRO A 309 -18.59 10.49 41.28
C PRO A 309 -19.19 9.53 40.24
N GLU A 310 -18.96 8.23 40.45
CA GLU A 310 -19.38 7.07 39.62
C GLU A 310 -20.91 6.87 39.53
N PHE A 311 -21.73 7.91 39.71
CA PHE A 311 -23.18 7.80 39.85
C PHE A 311 -23.96 7.52 38.55
N LEU A 312 -23.29 7.19 37.44
CA LEU A 312 -23.93 6.99 36.13
C LEU A 312 -23.42 5.80 35.28
N GLU A 313 -22.58 4.90 35.82
CA GLU A 313 -22.06 3.73 35.06
C GLU A 313 -22.83 2.42 35.30
N HIS A 314 -24.06 2.47 35.83
CA HIS A 314 -24.98 1.31 35.77
C HIS A 314 -26.08 1.58 34.75
N GLY A 315 -25.81 1.25 33.48
CA GLY A 315 -26.81 1.19 32.42
C GLY A 315 -26.51 2.05 31.19
N ALA A 316 -25.50 1.68 30.42
CA ALA A 316 -25.44 2.05 29.00
C ALA A 316 -25.34 0.75 28.20
N THR A 317 -26.49 0.29 27.70
CA THR A 317 -26.61 -0.80 26.74
C THR A 317 -25.98 -0.42 25.40
N PRO A 318 -25.69 -1.37 24.50
CA PRO A 318 -25.13 -1.11 23.16
C PRO A 318 -25.99 -0.19 22.26
N GLU A 319 -27.20 0.18 22.68
CA GLU A 319 -28.14 1.06 21.97
C GLU A 319 -27.65 2.53 21.87
N ALA A 320 -26.61 2.95 22.59
CA ALA A 320 -26.13 4.34 22.51
C ALA A 320 -25.39 4.68 21.19
N HIS A 321 -24.90 3.67 20.45
CA HIS A 321 -24.39 3.86 19.09
C HIS A 321 -25.51 3.94 18.03
N GLU A 322 -26.74 3.55 18.41
CA GLU A 322 -27.95 3.56 17.59
C GLU A 322 -28.58 4.97 17.52
N LEU A 323 -28.22 5.88 18.44
CA LEU A 323 -28.71 7.26 18.49
C LEU A 323 -27.97 8.26 17.58
N LEU A 324 -26.95 7.82 16.83
CA LEU A 324 -26.25 8.66 15.85
C LEU A 324 -26.73 8.48 14.40
N ASN A 325 -27.62 7.53 14.14
CA ASN A 325 -28.32 7.43 12.86
C ASN A 325 -29.73 7.96 13.06
N GLU A 326 -29.99 9.21 12.64
CA GLU A 326 -31.38 9.69 12.62
C GLU A 326 -32.19 8.78 11.68
N PRO A 327 -33.38 8.30 12.09
CA PRO A 327 -34.21 7.46 11.25
C PRO A 327 -34.60 8.25 9.99
N GLY A 328 -33.98 7.91 8.86
CA GLY A 328 -34.18 8.61 7.58
C GLY A 328 -32.92 8.88 6.75
N ASP A 329 -31.73 8.62 7.28
CA ASP A 329 -30.49 8.84 6.54
C ASP A 329 -30.07 7.61 5.69
N PHE A 330 -29.68 7.83 4.43
CA PHE A 330 -29.10 6.81 3.55
C PHE A 330 -27.85 7.31 2.83
N THR A 331 -27.06 6.41 2.27
CA THR A 331 -25.86 6.77 1.51
C THR A 331 -26.21 7.21 0.08
N LEU A 332 -25.37 8.08 -0.51
CA LEU A 332 -25.49 8.45 -1.92
C LEU A 332 -25.39 7.21 -2.83
N TYR A 333 -24.53 6.25 -2.48
CA TYR A 333 -24.44 4.95 -3.16
C TYR A 333 -25.78 4.21 -3.20
N TRP A 334 -26.46 4.12 -2.04
CA TRP A 334 -27.75 3.45 -1.94
C TRP A 334 -28.81 4.14 -2.81
N LEU A 335 -28.84 5.47 -2.81
CA LEU A 335 -29.75 6.25 -3.63
C LEU A 335 -29.50 6.00 -5.12
N ASN A 336 -28.25 6.12 -5.59
CA ASN A 336 -27.88 5.90 -6.98
C ASN A 336 -28.29 4.51 -7.46
N ARG A 337 -28.03 3.48 -6.64
CA ARG A 337 -28.41 2.12 -6.95
C ARG A 337 -29.93 1.92 -7.05
N LYS A 338 -30.71 2.46 -6.10
CA LYS A 338 -32.18 2.33 -6.11
C LYS A 338 -32.82 3.07 -7.28
N ILE A 339 -32.23 4.21 -7.63
CA ILE A 339 -32.62 4.99 -8.81
C ILE A 339 -32.38 4.21 -10.11
N GLU A 340 -31.24 3.51 -10.24
CA GLU A 340 -30.96 2.66 -11.41
C GLU A 340 -31.94 1.48 -11.53
N GLU A 341 -32.46 0.99 -10.40
CA GLU A 341 -33.45 -0.10 -10.33
C GLU A 341 -34.87 0.38 -10.70
N ASP A 342 -35.17 1.69 -10.68
CA ASP A 342 -36.49 2.27 -10.99
C ASP A 342 -36.49 3.04 -12.33
N PRO A 343 -36.92 2.42 -13.44
CA PRO A 343 -36.91 3.06 -14.76
C PRO A 343 -37.82 4.30 -14.85
N SER A 344 -38.88 4.36 -14.02
CA SER A 344 -39.81 5.50 -14.02
C SER A 344 -39.14 6.78 -13.49
N PHE A 345 -38.14 6.63 -12.62
CA PHE A 345 -37.36 7.75 -12.11
C PHE A 345 -36.50 8.35 -13.21
N ALA A 346 -35.81 7.51 -13.98
CA ALA A 346 -34.93 7.93 -15.06
C ALA A 346 -35.66 8.73 -16.15
N GLU A 347 -36.87 8.32 -16.53
CA GLU A 347 -37.73 9.06 -17.45
C GLU A 347 -38.09 10.45 -16.92
N GLN A 348 -38.52 10.52 -15.65
CA GLN A 348 -38.90 11.78 -15.00
C GLN A 348 -37.69 12.71 -14.79
N ALA A 349 -36.52 12.14 -14.47
CA ALA A 349 -35.28 12.89 -14.30
C ALA A 349 -34.84 13.55 -15.61
N MET A 350 -35.03 12.88 -16.75
CA MET A 350 -34.76 13.46 -18.07
C MET A 350 -35.65 14.69 -18.35
N VAL A 351 -36.95 14.60 -18.03
CA VAL A 351 -37.89 15.74 -18.17
C VAL A 351 -37.54 16.89 -17.22
N ALA A 352 -37.09 16.59 -15.99
CA ALA A 352 -36.62 17.60 -15.03
C ALA A 352 -35.35 18.30 -15.53
N LEU A 353 -34.34 17.55 -15.99
CA LEU A 353 -33.12 18.10 -16.58
C LEU A 353 -33.40 18.96 -17.81
N GLN A 354 -34.33 18.55 -18.68
CA GLN A 354 -34.73 19.33 -19.85
C GLN A 354 -35.35 20.68 -19.44
N ARG A 355 -36.31 20.68 -18.50
CA ARG A 355 -36.91 21.92 -17.97
C ARG A 355 -35.88 22.83 -17.33
N ARG A 356 -34.91 22.28 -16.61
CA ARG A 356 -33.80 23.06 -16.03
C ARG A 356 -32.92 23.69 -17.08
N ASN A 357 -32.57 22.96 -18.11
CA ASN A 357 -31.76 23.47 -19.22
C ASN A 357 -32.49 24.61 -19.96
N GLU A 358 -33.81 24.54 -20.09
CA GLU A 358 -34.64 25.65 -20.63
C GLU A 358 -34.61 26.89 -19.74
N GLN A 359 -34.62 26.73 -18.40
CA GLN A 359 -34.58 27.86 -17.45
C GLN A 359 -33.17 28.44 -17.26
N ARG A 360 -32.14 27.60 -17.34
CA ARG A 360 -30.73 27.93 -17.10
C ARG A 360 -29.89 27.21 -18.14
N PRO A 361 -29.69 27.80 -19.34
CA PRO A 361 -28.82 27.23 -20.36
C PRO A 361 -27.36 27.34 -19.89
N LYS A 362 -26.90 26.38 -19.09
CA LYS A 362 -25.52 26.19 -18.67
C LYS A 362 -25.12 24.75 -18.98
N VAL A 363 -24.29 24.61 -20.01
CA VAL A 363 -23.62 23.38 -20.48
C VAL A 363 -24.59 22.26 -20.83
N LEU A 364 -24.76 22.08 -22.14
CA LEU A 364 -25.47 20.98 -22.79
C LEU A 364 -25.06 19.61 -22.20
N HIS A 365 -25.97 18.93 -21.52
CA HIS A 365 -25.88 17.48 -21.28
C HIS A 365 -26.33 16.71 -22.54
N ASP A 366 -25.63 16.95 -23.65
CA ASP A 366 -26.05 16.56 -25.01
C ASP A 366 -26.09 15.04 -25.27
N THR A 367 -25.71 14.23 -24.30
CA THR A 367 -25.58 12.77 -24.46
C THR A 367 -26.09 11.98 -23.26
N THR A 368 -27.13 12.49 -22.60
CA THR A 368 -27.68 11.81 -21.42
C THR A 368 -28.58 10.65 -21.86
N THR A 369 -28.02 9.44 -21.82
CA THR A 369 -28.83 8.21 -21.84
C THR A 369 -29.83 8.21 -20.70
N LEU A 370 -30.95 7.48 -20.84
CA LEU A 370 -31.97 7.36 -19.81
C LEU A 370 -31.37 6.95 -18.45
N ALA A 371 -30.49 5.95 -18.44
CA ALA A 371 -29.78 5.50 -17.24
C ALA A 371 -28.90 6.60 -16.60
N SER A 372 -28.22 7.43 -17.41
CA SER A 372 -27.38 8.52 -16.89
C SER A 372 -28.15 9.75 -16.44
N ALA A 373 -29.42 9.92 -16.84
CA ALA A 373 -30.23 11.10 -16.52
C ALA A 373 -30.48 11.23 -15.03
N ALA A 374 -30.69 10.10 -14.37
CA ALA A 374 -30.99 10.09 -12.96
C ALA A 374 -29.79 10.47 -12.09
N SER A 375 -28.62 9.86 -12.35
CA SER A 375 -27.37 10.24 -11.68
C SER A 375 -26.95 11.67 -11.99
N ALA A 376 -27.17 12.14 -13.23
CA ALA A 376 -26.87 13.51 -13.61
C ALA A 376 -27.71 14.53 -12.82
N LEU A 377 -29.01 14.27 -12.63
CA LEU A 377 -29.89 15.14 -11.84
C LEU A 377 -29.46 15.21 -10.36
N VAL A 378 -29.14 14.06 -9.75
CA VAL A 378 -28.65 14.02 -8.36
C VAL A 378 -27.34 14.79 -8.23
N ASN A 379 -26.40 14.59 -9.15
CA ASN A 379 -25.15 15.35 -9.18
C ASN A 379 -25.39 16.85 -9.35
N GLU A 380 -26.33 17.26 -10.18
CA GLU A 380 -26.69 18.66 -10.36
C GLU A 380 -27.24 19.28 -9.07
N TRP A 381 -28.08 18.55 -8.31
CA TRP A 381 -28.57 19.00 -7.01
C TRP A 381 -27.45 19.16 -5.99
N LEU A 382 -26.48 18.23 -5.96
CA LEU A 382 -25.34 18.29 -5.06
C LEU A 382 -24.41 19.46 -5.42
N VAL A 383 -24.07 19.63 -6.70
CA VAL A 383 -23.18 20.70 -7.18
C VAL A 383 -23.81 22.08 -6.97
N ASN A 384 -25.11 22.23 -7.22
CA ASN A 384 -25.83 23.49 -7.00
C ASN A 384 -26.22 23.73 -5.53
N ARG A 385 -25.82 22.84 -4.60
CA ARG A 385 -26.14 22.91 -3.16
C ARG A 385 -27.62 22.92 -2.84
N GLU A 386 -28.42 22.30 -3.70
CA GLU A 386 -29.87 22.18 -3.51
C GLU A 386 -30.23 20.95 -2.70
N LEU A 387 -29.39 19.91 -2.77
CA LEU A 387 -29.47 18.72 -1.91
C LEU A 387 -28.42 18.83 -0.81
N PRO A 388 -28.81 19.13 0.45
CA PRO A 388 -27.93 19.02 1.60
C PRO A 388 -27.39 17.60 1.68
N CYS A 389 -26.09 17.48 1.86
CA CYS A 389 -25.45 16.20 2.11
C CYS A 389 -24.52 16.31 3.32
N TYR A 390 -24.38 15.19 4.00
CA TYR A 390 -23.68 15.10 5.27
C TYR A 390 -22.55 14.09 5.14
N MET A 391 -21.36 14.44 5.61
CA MET A 391 -20.25 13.50 5.70
C MET A 391 -19.89 13.39 7.17
N ARG A 392 -20.08 12.18 7.74
CA ARG A 392 -19.83 11.90 9.17
C ARG A 392 -20.59 12.85 10.11
N GLY A 393 -21.87 13.08 9.80
CA GLY A 393 -22.77 13.92 10.60
C GLY A 393 -22.56 15.43 10.45
N ARG A 394 -21.64 15.89 9.59
CA ARG A 394 -21.43 17.32 9.31
C ARG A 394 -21.94 17.69 7.92
N PRO A 395 -22.58 18.85 7.75
CA PRO A 395 -22.98 19.32 6.42
C PRO A 395 -21.73 19.53 5.55
N VAL A 396 -21.82 19.16 4.28
CA VAL A 396 -20.77 19.40 3.28
C VAL A 396 -21.06 20.73 2.60
N ASP A 397 -20.27 21.75 2.91
CA ASP A 397 -20.52 23.11 2.43
C ASP A 397 -20.13 23.31 0.96
N ASP A 398 -19.20 22.52 0.42
CA ASP A 398 -18.74 22.66 -0.97
C ASP A 398 -18.51 21.31 -1.66
N PHE A 399 -19.58 20.76 -2.24
CA PHE A 399 -19.50 19.51 -3.00
C PHE A 399 -18.62 19.63 -4.24
N ALA A 400 -18.58 20.81 -4.86
CA ALA A 400 -17.75 21.07 -6.04
C ALA A 400 -16.25 20.94 -5.72
N ALA A 401 -15.84 21.23 -4.49
CA ALA A 401 -14.46 21.03 -4.03
C ALA A 401 -14.10 19.55 -3.78
N LEU A 402 -15.11 18.68 -3.59
CA LEU A 402 -14.91 17.23 -3.47
C LEU A 402 -14.78 16.53 -4.83
N THR A 403 -15.39 17.10 -5.87
CA THR A 403 -15.12 16.72 -7.26
C THR A 403 -13.81 17.36 -7.71
N LEU A 404 -12.71 16.61 -7.61
CA LEU A 404 -11.35 17.05 -7.98
C LEU A 404 -11.30 17.81 -9.33
N GLU A 405 -10.45 18.83 -9.39
CA GLU A 405 -10.09 19.55 -10.62
C GLU A 405 -9.78 18.57 -11.78
N PRO A 406 -10.15 18.91 -13.04
CA PRO A 406 -9.94 18.03 -14.19
C PRO A 406 -8.45 17.76 -14.44
N GLY A 407 -7.89 16.71 -13.81
CA GLY A 407 -6.47 16.36 -14.00
C GLY A 407 -5.85 15.41 -12.98
N SER A 408 -6.43 15.24 -11.78
CA SER A 408 -5.91 14.30 -10.78
C SER A 408 -6.93 13.22 -10.46
N CYS A 409 -6.58 11.97 -10.76
CA CYS A 409 -7.39 10.75 -10.58
C CYS A 409 -8.65 10.66 -11.47
N SER A 410 -9.07 9.44 -11.80
CA SER A 410 -10.33 9.22 -12.49
C SER A 410 -11.47 9.63 -11.55
N LEU A 411 -12.32 10.58 -11.97
CA LEU A 411 -13.49 11.03 -11.20
C LEU A 411 -14.35 9.85 -10.73
N SER A 412 -14.38 8.76 -11.50
CA SER A 412 -15.06 7.51 -11.14
C SER A 412 -14.49 6.84 -9.88
N ASP A 413 -13.17 6.77 -9.74
CA ASP A 413 -12.52 6.10 -8.59
C ASP A 413 -12.69 6.92 -7.30
N THR A 414 -12.77 8.24 -7.41
CA THR A 414 -13.02 9.14 -6.26
C THR A 414 -14.51 9.18 -5.89
N MET A 415 -15.42 9.08 -6.86
CA MET A 415 -16.86 8.99 -6.59
C MET A 415 -17.22 7.70 -5.87
N ASP A 416 -16.69 6.54 -6.28
CA ASP A 416 -16.98 5.26 -5.60
C ASP A 416 -16.65 5.29 -4.09
N ILE A 417 -15.56 5.96 -3.70
CA ILE A 417 -15.14 6.08 -2.30
C ILE A 417 -16.02 7.08 -1.52
N LEU A 418 -16.43 8.16 -2.19
CA LEU A 418 -17.23 9.21 -1.57
C LEU A 418 -18.71 8.82 -1.44
N GLU A 419 -19.26 8.07 -2.40
CA GLU A 419 -20.67 7.68 -2.41
C GLU A 419 -21.11 6.90 -1.17
N ASP A 420 -20.22 6.06 -0.60
CA ASP A 420 -20.46 5.32 0.63
C ASP A 420 -20.33 6.19 1.90
N SER A 421 -19.64 7.33 1.80
CA SER A 421 -19.37 8.23 2.93
C SER A 421 -20.36 9.40 3.01
N ILE A 422 -21.02 9.74 1.90
CA ILE A 422 -22.00 10.81 1.80
C ILE A 422 -23.36 10.29 2.25
N ARG A 423 -23.93 10.92 3.28
CA ARG A 423 -25.28 10.68 3.80
C ARG A 423 -26.23 11.74 3.29
N LEU A 424 -27.44 11.31 2.94
CA LEU A 424 -28.54 12.14 2.48
C LEU A 424 -29.73 11.89 3.40
N ARG A 425 -30.47 12.96 3.72
CA ARG A 425 -31.73 12.86 4.45
C ARG A 425 -32.86 12.55 3.46
N ARG A 426 -33.70 11.57 3.79
CA ARG A 426 -34.89 11.21 3.00
C ARG A 426 -35.76 12.40 2.67
N ASP A 427 -36.07 13.23 3.66
CA ASP A 427 -36.97 14.37 3.50
C ASP A 427 -36.40 15.43 2.54
N ASP A 428 -35.07 15.58 2.48
CA ASP A 428 -34.43 16.51 1.54
C ASP A 428 -34.59 16.04 0.10
N VAL A 429 -34.37 14.74 -0.13
CA VAL A 429 -34.54 14.12 -1.46
C VAL A 429 -36.01 14.17 -1.89
N VAL A 430 -36.95 13.85 -0.99
CA VAL A 430 -38.39 13.92 -1.26
C VAL A 430 -38.83 15.34 -1.64
N ARG A 431 -38.41 16.35 -0.86
CA ARG A 431 -38.73 17.76 -1.15
C ARG A 431 -38.21 18.22 -2.51
N LEU A 432 -37.01 17.77 -2.91
CA LEU A 432 -36.47 18.09 -4.23
C LEU A 432 -37.25 17.42 -5.35
N LEU A 433 -37.61 16.14 -5.19
CA LEU A 433 -38.44 15.44 -6.18
C LEU A 433 -39.79 16.14 -6.38
N GLU A 434 -40.46 16.51 -5.30
CA GLU A 434 -41.73 17.24 -5.36
C GLU A 434 -41.56 18.62 -6.00
N ARG A 435 -40.48 19.35 -5.69
CA ARG A 435 -40.16 20.65 -6.28
C ARG A 435 -39.92 20.55 -7.79
N GLU A 436 -39.25 19.49 -8.25
CA GLU A 436 -39.10 19.22 -9.68
C GLU A 436 -40.38 18.63 -10.30
N GLY A 437 -41.46 18.39 -9.54
CA GLY A 437 -42.70 17.81 -10.04
C GLY A 437 -42.59 16.33 -10.42
N MET A 438 -41.66 15.61 -9.80
CA MET A 438 -41.48 14.17 -9.95
C MET A 438 -42.31 13.41 -8.90
N SER A 439 -42.77 12.22 -9.25
CA SER A 439 -43.41 11.31 -8.30
C SER A 439 -42.37 10.73 -7.36
N VAL A 440 -42.62 10.77 -6.04
CA VAL A 440 -41.76 10.13 -5.04
C VAL A 440 -41.77 8.61 -5.24
N PRO A 441 -40.64 7.96 -5.56
CA PRO A 441 -40.57 6.50 -5.75
C PRO A 441 -41.02 5.71 -4.54
N HIS A 442 -41.51 4.49 -4.76
CA HIS A 442 -42.01 3.63 -3.68
C HIS A 442 -40.94 3.31 -2.63
N PHE A 443 -39.67 3.11 -3.05
CA PHE A 443 -38.57 2.84 -2.12
C PHE A 443 -38.31 4.02 -1.15
N LEU A 444 -38.55 5.26 -1.58
CA LEU A 444 -38.51 6.43 -0.69
C LEU A 444 -39.76 6.59 0.17
N ARG A 445 -40.80 5.75 0.03
CA ARG A 445 -41.98 5.76 0.91
C ARG A 445 -42.00 4.63 1.93
N CYS A 446 -41.50 3.46 1.55
CA CYS A 446 -41.79 2.22 2.27
C CYS A 446 -40.57 1.55 2.89
N GLU A 447 -39.37 1.78 2.36
CA GLU A 447 -38.16 1.11 2.85
C GLU A 447 -37.42 2.00 3.84
N ASN A 448 -37.15 1.49 5.04
CA ASN A 448 -36.01 2.01 5.79
C ASN A 448 -34.75 1.47 5.08
N PRO A 449 -33.77 2.31 4.75
CA PRO A 449 -32.55 1.85 4.10
C PRO A 449 -31.88 0.77 4.98
N PRO A 450 -31.33 -0.30 4.40
CA PRO A 450 -30.62 -1.31 5.16
C PRO A 450 -29.45 -0.67 5.91
N GLU A 451 -29.32 -0.99 7.19
CA GLU A 451 -28.27 -0.45 8.06
C GLU A 451 -26.89 -0.95 7.63
N GLY A 452 -26.15 -0.11 6.92
CA GLY A 452 -24.72 -0.28 6.66
C GLY A 452 -24.35 -1.36 5.63
N PRO A 453 -23.04 -1.48 5.32
CA PRO A 453 -22.56 -2.45 4.33
C PRO A 453 -22.75 -3.87 4.85
N ALA A 454 -23.67 -4.61 4.24
CA ALA A 454 -23.93 -6.00 4.56
C ALA A 454 -22.63 -6.84 4.44
N LYS A 455 -22.14 -7.36 5.58
CA LYS A 455 -21.27 -8.54 5.57
C LYS A 455 -22.13 -9.72 5.10
N HIS A 456 -21.89 -10.19 3.88
CA HIS A 456 -22.57 -11.38 3.35
C HIS A 456 -22.26 -12.61 4.23
N PRO A 457 -23.26 -13.36 4.73
CA PRO A 457 -23.03 -14.72 5.20
C PRO A 457 -22.98 -15.66 3.99
N ALA A 458 -21.80 -16.19 3.71
CA ALA A 458 -21.64 -17.31 2.78
C ALA A 458 -22.00 -18.62 3.49
N THR A 459 -23.25 -19.06 3.37
CA THR A 459 -23.60 -20.47 3.62
C THR A 459 -24.80 -20.86 2.77
N VAL A 460 -24.52 -21.38 1.56
CA VAL A 460 -25.50 -22.13 0.79
C VAL A 460 -25.28 -23.60 1.12
N ILE A 461 -26.19 -24.18 1.90
CA ILE A 461 -26.32 -25.63 2.05
C ILE A 461 -27.04 -26.13 0.80
N VAL A 462 -26.35 -26.89 -0.04
CA VAL A 462 -26.95 -27.59 -1.18
C VAL A 462 -27.41 -28.96 -0.69
N ALA A 463 -28.73 -29.20 -0.71
CA ALA A 463 -29.32 -30.53 -0.58
C ALA A 463 -29.32 -31.23 -1.95
N PRO A 464 -29.15 -32.57 -2.02
CA PRO A 464 -29.14 -33.29 -3.28
C PRO A 464 -30.57 -33.66 -3.70
N LEU A 465 -30.96 -33.30 -4.93
CA LEU A 465 -32.18 -33.79 -5.57
C LEU A 465 -31.83 -34.94 -6.52
N ALA A 466 -32.41 -36.11 -6.26
CA ALA A 466 -32.45 -37.25 -7.15
C ALA A 466 -33.65 -37.15 -8.11
N GLY A 467 -33.53 -37.77 -9.29
CA GLY A 467 -34.58 -37.91 -10.31
C GLY A 467 -33.90 -38.08 -11.67
N ASP A 468 -33.50 -39.28 -12.09
CA ASP A 468 -34.29 -40.44 -12.54
C ASP A 468 -34.86 -40.29 -13.97
N VAL A 469 -34.66 -41.37 -14.73
CA VAL A 469 -34.64 -41.50 -16.18
C VAL A 469 -35.97 -42.07 -16.65
N THR A 470 -36.60 -41.48 -17.68
CA THR A 470 -37.58 -42.19 -18.56
C THR A 470 -37.77 -41.35 -19.83
N GLU A 471 -37.15 -41.70 -20.96
CA GLU A 471 -37.57 -42.65 -22.00
C GLU A 471 -38.81 -42.21 -22.81
N LEU A 472 -38.60 -42.18 -24.14
CA LEU A 472 -39.50 -41.80 -25.25
C LEU A 472 -40.78 -42.66 -25.33
N PRO A 473 -41.78 -42.24 -26.12
CA PRO A 473 -41.85 -42.79 -27.49
C PRO A 473 -42.32 -41.82 -28.58
N ALA A 474 -41.99 -42.22 -29.81
CA ALA A 474 -42.26 -41.60 -31.09
C ALA A 474 -43.73 -41.72 -31.54
N LEU A 475 -44.13 -40.85 -32.47
CA LEU A 475 -45.23 -41.10 -33.40
C LEU A 475 -44.99 -40.39 -34.74
N GLU A 476 -45.24 -41.14 -35.80
CA GLU A 476 -44.93 -40.87 -37.20
C GLU A 476 -45.94 -39.99 -37.95
N ALA A 477 -45.46 -39.51 -39.11
CA ALA A 477 -46.14 -39.40 -40.41
C ALA A 477 -47.13 -38.26 -40.67
N GLY A 478 -46.87 -37.52 -41.77
CA GLY A 478 -47.85 -36.61 -42.37
C GLY A 478 -47.34 -35.68 -43.48
N ASN A 479 -47.12 -36.25 -44.67
CA ASN A 479 -47.04 -35.67 -46.02
C ASN A 479 -47.25 -34.15 -46.27
N GLY A 480 -46.31 -33.60 -47.06
CA GLY A 480 -46.60 -33.08 -48.40
C GLY A 480 -46.85 -31.58 -48.60
N ALA A 481 -45.92 -30.89 -49.27
CA ALA A 481 -46.19 -29.99 -50.40
C ALA A 481 -44.88 -29.34 -50.89
N ALA A 482 -44.52 -29.64 -52.13
CA ALA A 482 -43.43 -29.00 -52.85
C ALA A 482 -43.85 -27.59 -53.29
N ALA A 483 -43.11 -26.57 -52.85
CA ALA A 483 -43.17 -25.22 -53.40
C ALA A 483 -41.76 -24.81 -53.83
N ILE A 484 -41.64 -24.58 -55.14
CA ILE A 484 -40.44 -24.08 -55.80
C ILE A 484 -40.21 -22.63 -55.33
N ALA A 485 -39.13 -22.39 -54.60
CA ALA A 485 -38.72 -21.05 -54.18
C ALA A 485 -37.21 -20.83 -54.43
N ALA A 486 -36.91 -19.64 -54.94
CA ALA A 486 -35.65 -19.17 -55.51
C ALA A 486 -34.39 -19.36 -54.63
N PRO A 487 -33.19 -19.37 -55.23
CA PRO A 487 -31.93 -19.59 -54.52
C PRO A 487 -31.66 -18.48 -53.48
N LEU A 488 -31.68 -18.87 -52.21
CA LEU A 488 -31.22 -18.04 -51.09
C LEU A 488 -29.71 -17.84 -51.21
N ARG A 489 -29.29 -16.57 -51.28
CA ARG A 489 -27.89 -16.17 -51.08
C ARG A 489 -27.46 -16.57 -49.67
N VAL A 490 -26.67 -17.63 -49.57
CA VAL A 490 -25.97 -18.01 -48.35
C VAL A 490 -24.82 -17.02 -48.15
N THR A 491 -25.00 -16.06 -47.24
CA THR A 491 -23.89 -15.32 -46.63
C THR A 491 -23.15 -16.26 -45.69
N SER A 492 -22.07 -16.87 -46.20
CA SER A 492 -21.10 -17.60 -45.38
C SER A 492 -20.37 -16.61 -44.47
N HIS A 493 -20.81 -16.48 -43.22
CA HIS A 493 -20.02 -15.84 -42.18
C HIS A 493 -18.93 -16.81 -41.73
N THR A 494 -17.72 -16.64 -42.27
CA THR A 494 -16.54 -17.32 -41.74
C THR A 494 -16.27 -16.78 -40.34
N LEU A 495 -16.71 -17.50 -39.30
CA LEU A 495 -16.30 -17.26 -37.92
C LEU A 495 -14.77 -17.36 -37.90
N LYS A 496 -14.08 -16.21 -37.89
CA LYS A 496 -12.64 -16.17 -37.61
C LYS A 496 -12.42 -16.96 -36.33
N GLY A 497 -11.74 -18.11 -36.46
CA GLY A 497 -11.41 -18.98 -35.35
C GLY A 497 -10.95 -18.15 -34.16
N ARG A 498 -11.57 -18.40 -33.02
CA ARG A 498 -11.35 -17.70 -31.75
C ARG A 498 -9.85 -17.82 -31.45
N ARG A 499 -9.07 -16.79 -31.78
CA ARG A 499 -7.62 -16.79 -31.52
C ARG A 499 -7.45 -17.03 -30.03
N ASP A 500 -6.80 -18.14 -29.68
CA ASP A 500 -6.62 -18.54 -28.30
C ASP A 500 -5.88 -17.44 -27.55
N ASN A 501 -6.60 -16.78 -26.65
CA ASN A 501 -6.10 -15.67 -25.89
C ASN A 501 -5.36 -16.21 -24.67
N LEU A 502 -4.07 -16.54 -24.88
CA LEU A 502 -3.16 -17.13 -23.87
C LEU A 502 -3.10 -16.35 -22.54
N LEU A 503 -3.43 -15.05 -22.57
CA LEU A 503 -3.39 -14.20 -21.38
C LEU A 503 -4.64 -14.34 -20.49
N THR A 504 -5.80 -14.70 -21.05
CA THR A 504 -7.04 -14.84 -20.26
C THR A 504 -6.95 -15.93 -19.18
N PRO A 505 -6.43 -17.14 -19.41
CA PRO A 505 -6.33 -18.16 -18.35
C PRO A 505 -5.41 -17.71 -17.20
N VAL A 506 -4.31 -17.02 -17.49
CA VAL A 506 -3.40 -16.52 -16.44
C VAL A 506 -4.05 -15.42 -15.60
N ILE A 507 -4.77 -14.48 -16.24
CA ILE A 507 -5.56 -13.48 -15.49
C ILE A 507 -6.60 -14.18 -14.60
N GLN A 508 -7.26 -15.21 -15.11
CA GLN A 508 -8.28 -15.95 -14.35
C GLN A 508 -7.69 -16.73 -13.17
N GLN A 509 -6.50 -17.30 -13.33
CA GLN A 509 -5.76 -17.94 -12.24
C GLN A 509 -5.44 -16.93 -11.12
N VAL A 510 -4.94 -15.74 -11.46
CA VAL A 510 -4.63 -14.69 -10.47
C VAL A 510 -5.89 -14.16 -9.80
N VAL A 511 -6.98 -13.95 -10.54
CA VAL A 511 -8.28 -13.55 -9.96
C VAL A 511 -8.79 -14.61 -8.99
N THR A 512 -8.64 -15.90 -9.33
CA THR A 512 -9.03 -17.01 -8.44
C THR A 512 -8.17 -17.05 -7.19
N ALA A 513 -6.86 -16.88 -7.33
CA ALA A 513 -5.92 -16.86 -6.20
C ALA A 513 -6.11 -15.65 -5.26
N THR A 514 -6.47 -14.49 -5.81
CA THR A 514 -6.67 -13.25 -5.04
C THR A 514 -8.11 -13.05 -4.54
N GLY A 515 -9.07 -13.79 -5.10
CA GLY A 515 -10.50 -13.62 -4.81
C GLY A 515 -11.09 -12.27 -5.23
N SER A 516 -10.40 -11.52 -6.11
CA SER A 516 -10.79 -10.14 -6.45
C SER A 516 -10.69 -9.85 -7.94
N TYR A 517 -11.66 -9.08 -8.46
CA TYR A 517 -11.62 -8.50 -9.80
C TYR A 517 -11.08 -7.05 -9.81
N ASN A 518 -10.57 -6.56 -8.68
CA ASN A 518 -10.00 -5.23 -8.58
C ASN A 518 -8.62 -5.18 -9.26
N SER A 519 -8.46 -4.31 -10.24
CA SER A 519 -7.19 -4.16 -10.97
C SER A 519 -6.03 -3.75 -10.05
N ASN A 520 -6.29 -3.06 -8.93
CA ASN A 520 -5.27 -2.68 -7.95
C ASN A 520 -4.66 -3.90 -7.23
N ILE A 521 -5.41 -5.00 -7.12
CA ILE A 521 -4.98 -6.24 -6.45
C ILE A 521 -4.40 -7.22 -7.48
N VAL A 522 -5.05 -7.35 -8.63
CA VAL A 522 -4.65 -8.30 -9.67
C VAL A 522 -3.38 -7.85 -10.41
N PHE A 523 -3.18 -6.54 -10.63
CA PHE A 523 -2.04 -6.05 -11.40
C PHE A 523 -0.68 -6.32 -10.71
N PRO A 524 -0.48 -6.07 -9.40
CA PRO A 524 0.75 -6.45 -8.70
C PRO A 524 1.05 -7.95 -8.77
N ALA A 525 0.04 -8.82 -8.62
CA ALA A 525 0.25 -10.26 -8.71
C ALA A 525 0.66 -10.71 -10.12
N LEU A 526 0.07 -10.13 -11.18
CA LEU A 526 0.52 -10.38 -12.56
C LEU A 526 1.92 -9.81 -12.82
N ARG A 527 2.30 -8.72 -12.15
CA ARG A 527 3.64 -8.14 -12.24
C ARG A 527 4.69 -9.09 -11.71
N GLU A 528 4.45 -9.74 -10.58
CA GLU A 528 5.37 -10.76 -10.03
C GLU A 528 5.56 -11.94 -10.99
N ILE A 529 4.49 -12.42 -11.63
CA ILE A 529 4.56 -13.47 -12.65
C ILE A 529 5.37 -12.99 -13.86
N ALA A 530 5.18 -11.73 -14.27
CA ALA A 530 5.94 -11.15 -15.38
C ALA A 530 7.43 -10.97 -15.07
N ILE A 531 7.80 -10.65 -13.81
CA ILE A 531 9.20 -10.54 -13.36
C ILE A 531 9.90 -11.90 -13.40
N ARG A 532 9.17 -12.99 -13.13
CA ARG A 532 9.69 -14.36 -13.26
C ARG A 532 9.80 -14.85 -14.71
N GLU A 533 9.31 -14.06 -15.66
CA GLU A 533 9.23 -14.39 -17.09
C GLU A 533 8.43 -15.68 -17.37
N ASP A 534 7.43 -15.98 -16.54
CA ASP A 534 6.52 -17.11 -16.76
C ASP A 534 5.61 -16.85 -17.97
N VAL A 535 5.54 -17.83 -18.89
CA VAL A 535 4.71 -17.75 -20.10
C VAL A 535 3.25 -17.47 -19.71
N PRO A 536 2.57 -16.47 -20.31
CA PRO A 536 2.90 -15.76 -21.55
C PRO A 536 3.66 -14.44 -21.39
N PHE A 537 4.08 -14.07 -20.17
CA PHE A 537 4.78 -12.81 -19.94
C PHE A 537 6.26 -12.89 -20.34
N ASN A 538 6.83 -11.77 -20.78
CA ASN A 538 8.25 -11.64 -21.13
C ASN A 538 8.86 -10.38 -20.47
N GLY A 539 8.52 -10.13 -19.21
CA GLY A 539 9.00 -8.98 -18.44
C GLY A 539 8.10 -7.75 -18.44
N MET A 540 8.70 -6.60 -18.14
CA MET A 540 8.06 -5.28 -18.04
C MET A 540 8.69 -4.27 -18.98
N ALA A 541 7.87 -3.34 -19.47
CA ALA A 541 8.34 -2.15 -20.16
C ALA A 541 8.71 -1.03 -19.16
N ASP A 542 9.44 -0.02 -19.64
CA ASP A 542 9.90 1.12 -18.83
C ASP A 542 8.77 1.95 -18.22
N ASP A 543 7.59 1.92 -18.84
CA ASP A 543 6.35 2.57 -18.38
C ASP A 543 5.59 1.76 -17.31
N GLY A 544 6.15 0.61 -16.89
CA GLY A 544 5.53 -0.32 -15.95
C GLY A 544 4.44 -1.21 -16.55
N ALA A 545 4.22 -1.19 -17.87
CA ALA A 545 3.29 -2.11 -18.51
C ALA A 545 3.88 -3.53 -18.60
N LEU A 546 3.03 -4.54 -18.43
CA LEU A 546 3.44 -5.94 -18.54
C LEU A 546 3.57 -6.32 -20.01
N LEU A 547 4.70 -6.92 -20.40
CA LEU A 547 4.92 -7.42 -21.76
C LEU A 547 4.52 -8.89 -21.83
N TRP A 548 3.75 -9.28 -22.85
CA TRP A 548 3.35 -10.66 -23.07
C TRP A 548 3.34 -11.02 -24.55
N THR A 549 3.49 -12.29 -24.89
CA THR A 549 3.46 -12.79 -26.27
C THR A 549 2.09 -13.38 -26.57
N ASP A 550 1.41 -12.88 -27.60
CA ASP A 550 0.14 -13.46 -28.04
C ASP A 550 0.33 -14.78 -28.82
N ALA A 551 -0.78 -15.48 -29.12
CA ALA A 551 -0.72 -16.74 -29.87
C ALA A 551 -0.13 -16.62 -31.28
N SER A 552 0.05 -15.39 -31.80
CA SER A 552 0.72 -15.14 -33.09
C SER A 552 2.23 -14.90 -32.96
N GLY A 553 2.77 -14.98 -31.73
CA GLY A 553 4.16 -14.62 -31.45
C GLY A 553 4.39 -13.11 -31.36
N SER A 554 3.34 -12.29 -31.41
CA SER A 554 3.49 -10.83 -31.35
C SER A 554 3.57 -10.37 -29.90
N LYS A 555 4.58 -9.55 -29.59
CA LYS A 555 4.69 -8.89 -28.28
C LYS A 555 3.59 -7.84 -28.13
N LYS A 556 2.87 -7.89 -27.02
CA LYS A 556 1.79 -6.97 -26.64
C LYS A 556 2.09 -6.37 -25.27
N LYS A 557 1.54 -5.17 -25.03
CA LYS A 557 1.59 -4.50 -23.72
C LYS A 557 0.24 -4.66 -23.01
N LEU A 558 0.27 -4.91 -21.71
CA LEU A 558 -0.89 -4.88 -20.82
C LEU A 558 -0.63 -3.83 -19.73
N ASN A 559 -1.26 -2.66 -19.86
CA ASN A 559 -1.26 -1.65 -18.82
C ASN A 559 -2.42 -1.87 -17.82
N LYS A 560 -2.36 -1.21 -16.67
CA LYS A 560 -3.35 -1.35 -15.59
C LYS A 560 -4.78 -1.00 -16.03
N LYS A 561 -4.94 0.00 -16.90
CA LYS A 561 -6.24 0.40 -17.47
C LYS A 561 -6.84 -0.70 -18.35
N ALA A 562 -6.05 -1.26 -19.27
CA ALA A 562 -6.45 -2.36 -20.14
C ALA A 562 -6.78 -3.62 -19.33
N LEU A 563 -6.05 -3.89 -18.25
CA LEU A 563 -6.40 -4.97 -17.32
C LEU A 563 -7.77 -4.71 -16.65
N GLY A 564 -8.02 -3.49 -16.15
CA GLY A 564 -9.29 -3.13 -15.52
C GLY A 564 -10.50 -3.31 -16.43
N GLU A 565 -10.38 -2.97 -17.71
CA GLU A 565 -11.42 -3.20 -18.71
C GLU A 565 -11.67 -4.69 -18.99
N ARG A 566 -10.58 -5.48 -19.04
CA ARG A 566 -10.66 -6.94 -19.22
C ARG A 566 -11.31 -7.63 -18.02
N LEU A 567 -10.96 -7.22 -16.80
CA LEU A 567 -11.55 -7.73 -15.56
C LEU A 567 -13.05 -7.41 -15.47
N ARG A 568 -13.46 -6.20 -15.88
CA ARG A 568 -14.88 -5.83 -16.01
C ARG A 568 -15.63 -6.75 -16.98
N THR A 569 -15.05 -7.00 -18.15
CA THR A 569 -15.63 -7.90 -19.17
C THR A 569 -15.73 -9.35 -18.69
N MET A 570 -14.74 -9.82 -17.91
CA MET A 570 -14.78 -11.16 -17.30
C MET A 570 -15.85 -11.25 -16.22
N ARG A 571 -16.00 -10.21 -15.39
CA ARG A 571 -17.04 -10.14 -14.36
C ARG A 571 -18.45 -10.16 -14.95
N THR A 572 -18.69 -9.43 -16.05
CA THR A 572 -20.01 -9.43 -16.71
C THR A 572 -20.33 -10.77 -17.34
N ARG A 573 -19.36 -11.44 -17.98
CA ARG A 573 -19.53 -12.78 -18.54
C ARG A 573 -19.81 -13.85 -17.47
N GLY A 574 -19.13 -13.78 -16.32
CA GLY A 574 -19.35 -14.70 -15.22
C GLY A 574 -20.71 -14.54 -14.52
N LYS A 575 -21.43 -13.45 -14.77
CA LYS A 575 -22.81 -13.26 -14.29
C LYS A 575 -23.87 -13.76 -15.29
N ALA A 576 -23.49 -13.97 -16.55
CA ALA A 576 -24.42 -14.27 -17.64
C ALA A 576 -24.49 -15.76 -17.99
N GLY A 577 -23.63 -16.59 -17.40
CA GLY A 577 -23.70 -18.05 -17.44
C GLY A 577 -23.86 -18.57 -16.03
#